data_AF-A0A9P1MZ65-F1
#
_entry.id   AF-A0A9P1MZ65-F1
#
_cell.length_a   1.000
_cell.length_b   1.000
_cell.length_c   1.000
_cell.angle_alpha   90.00
_cell.angle_beta   90.00
_cell.angle_gamma   90.00
#
_symmetry.space_group_name_H-M   'P 1'
#
loop_
_entity.id
_entity.type
_entity.pdbx_description
1 polymer ?
#
loop_
_entity_poly.entity_id
_entity_poly.type
_entity_poly.pdbx_seq_one_letter_code
_entity_poly.pdbx_strand_id
1 'polypeptide(L)'
;MEIFKNITSIMYLDFMESEVKTVIEDSLKFQKNYDNCTYKYATLGQLSFDFCVIKNLPEIREIELFEINAFNGHPEIQILNPITALMLPNIPLALKYGYVGATTIGHEMGHTIIPLGLEDGFFPYFSKDVQNCIQNQFNSTCRSFKEESCDVRDDQFDENGADIFGFPFAFDRLKQHLGNRIYEKLPGSRRGLTHAQAYFYAVSNGFCSREDSYSSSDTHGAANARINAGVIQSPEFEKVFNCSKNSRMVQSRKQFCYVLGENAPQN
;
A
#
# COMPACT_ATOMS: atom_id res chain seq x y z
N MET A 1 20.83 15.67 -2.80
CA MET A 1 20.13 15.53 -4.10
C MET A 1 20.62 14.34 -4.93
N GLU A 2 21.88 13.88 -4.81
CA GLU A 2 22.38 12.64 -5.44
C GLU A 2 21.93 11.35 -4.73
N ILE A 3 21.74 11.37 -3.41
CA ILE A 3 21.28 10.22 -2.60
C ILE A 3 19.90 9.71 -3.09
N PHE A 4 19.01 10.63 -3.46
CA PHE A 4 17.68 10.28 -3.98
C PHE A 4 17.71 9.75 -5.41
N LYS A 5 18.68 10.14 -6.25
CA LYS A 5 18.80 9.58 -7.61
C LYS A 5 19.03 8.07 -7.59
N ASN A 6 19.77 7.57 -6.60
CA ASN A 6 19.97 6.12 -6.40
C ASN A 6 18.77 5.40 -5.77
N ILE A 7 18.01 6.06 -4.87
CA ILE A 7 16.76 5.49 -4.33
C ILE A 7 15.66 5.45 -5.41
N THR A 8 15.67 6.39 -6.36
CA THR A 8 14.69 6.47 -7.46
C THR A 8 15.04 5.68 -8.72
N SER A 9 16.31 5.31 -8.94
CA SER A 9 16.74 4.51 -10.10
C SER A 9 16.54 3.01 -9.89
N ILE A 10 16.31 2.59 -8.66
CA ILE A 10 16.03 1.21 -8.28
C ILE A 10 14.68 1.22 -7.59
N MET A 11 13.59 1.32 -8.37
CA MET A 11 12.42 0.60 -7.89
C MET A 11 12.83 -0.87 -7.93
N TYR A 12 13.07 -1.39 -6.74
CA TYR A 12 13.35 -2.77 -6.40
C TYR A 12 12.45 -3.79 -7.11
N LEU A 13 11.36 -3.37 -7.77
CA LEU A 13 10.46 -4.23 -8.55
C LEU A 13 11.13 -5.02 -9.68
N ASP A 14 12.12 -4.45 -10.37
CA ASP A 14 12.80 -5.17 -11.47
C ASP A 14 13.81 -6.21 -10.93
N PHE A 15 14.47 -5.94 -9.80
CA PHE A 15 15.35 -6.89 -9.11
C PHE A 15 14.55 -7.98 -8.37
N MET A 16 13.41 -7.59 -7.80
CA MET A 16 12.45 -8.47 -7.17
C MET A 16 11.79 -9.40 -8.18
N GLU A 17 11.71 -9.11 -9.47
CA GLU A 17 11.04 -10.01 -10.43
C GLU A 17 11.62 -11.43 -10.41
N SER A 18 12.94 -11.62 -10.21
CA SER A 18 13.54 -12.96 -10.10
C SER A 18 13.42 -13.61 -8.72
N GLU A 19 13.62 -12.85 -7.65
CA GLU A 19 13.54 -13.38 -6.27
C GLU A 19 12.08 -13.60 -5.86
N VAL A 20 11.19 -12.65 -6.15
CA VAL A 20 9.73 -12.78 -5.99
C VAL A 20 9.19 -13.89 -6.88
N LYS A 21 9.70 -14.10 -8.10
CA LYS A 21 9.27 -15.25 -8.91
C LYS A 21 9.61 -16.57 -8.23
N THR A 22 10.81 -16.70 -7.66
CA THR A 22 11.20 -17.90 -6.90
C THR A 22 10.30 -18.10 -5.67
N VAL A 23 10.10 -17.05 -4.88
CA VAL A 23 9.22 -17.07 -3.69
C VAL A 23 7.76 -17.38 -4.06
N ILE A 24 7.24 -16.82 -5.16
CA ILE A 24 5.90 -17.11 -5.67
C ILE A 24 5.80 -18.54 -6.17
N GLU A 25 6.80 -19.04 -6.90
CA GLU A 25 6.81 -20.42 -7.39
C GLU A 25 6.83 -21.42 -6.23
N ASP A 26 7.63 -21.15 -5.21
CA ASP A 26 7.68 -21.95 -3.98
C ASP A 26 6.37 -21.85 -3.19
N SER A 27 5.74 -20.67 -3.13
CA SER A 27 4.46 -20.46 -2.46
C SER A 27 3.29 -21.12 -3.18
N LEU A 28 3.26 -21.06 -4.52
CA LEU A 28 2.26 -21.76 -5.33
C LEU A 28 2.44 -23.28 -5.26
N LYS A 29 3.69 -23.75 -5.21
CA LYS A 29 4.02 -25.16 -5.01
C LYS A 29 3.56 -25.61 -3.62
N PHE A 30 3.85 -24.83 -2.59
CA PHE A 30 3.38 -25.07 -1.23
C PHE A 30 1.85 -25.11 -1.18
N GLN A 31 1.15 -24.09 -1.70
CA GLN A 31 -0.31 -24.02 -1.70
C GLN A 31 -0.91 -25.24 -2.40
N LYS A 32 -0.39 -25.61 -3.58
CA LYS A 32 -0.83 -26.80 -4.31
C LYS A 32 -0.60 -28.09 -3.52
N ASN A 33 0.55 -28.23 -2.85
CA ASN A 33 0.88 -29.38 -2.03
C ASN A 33 -0.01 -29.45 -0.78
N TYR A 34 -0.30 -28.31 -0.18
CA TYR A 34 -1.18 -28.14 0.96
C TYR A 34 -2.64 -28.47 0.59
N ASP A 35 -3.16 -27.94 -0.52
CA ASP A 35 -4.53 -28.22 -1.00
C ASP A 35 -4.71 -29.70 -1.35
N ASN A 36 -3.72 -30.31 -2.00
CA ASN A 36 -3.74 -31.75 -2.27
C ASN A 36 -3.69 -32.58 -0.98
N CYS A 37 -2.95 -32.12 0.02
CA CYS A 37 -2.86 -32.77 1.31
C CYS A 37 -4.20 -32.66 2.07
N THR A 38 -4.74 -31.46 2.22
CA THR A 38 -6.02 -31.24 2.90
C THR A 38 -7.16 -31.95 2.20
N TYR A 39 -7.19 -31.98 0.86
CA TYR A 39 -8.14 -32.81 0.10
C TYR A 39 -8.01 -34.31 0.43
N LYS A 40 -6.78 -34.82 0.48
CA LYS A 40 -6.52 -36.24 0.76
C LYS A 40 -6.84 -36.64 2.20
N TYR A 41 -6.71 -35.71 3.13
CA TYR A 41 -6.90 -35.94 4.57
C TYR A 41 -8.13 -35.20 5.13
N ALA A 42 -9.08 -34.80 4.27
CA ALA A 42 -10.24 -34.00 4.63
C ALA A 42 -11.10 -34.62 5.75
N THR A 43 -11.06 -35.95 5.87
CA THR A 43 -11.77 -36.72 6.91
C THR A 43 -11.21 -36.53 8.32
N LEU A 44 -10.01 -35.96 8.46
CA LEU A 44 -9.36 -35.70 9.76
C LEU A 44 -9.75 -34.34 10.38
N GLY A 45 -10.58 -33.54 9.71
CA GLY A 45 -11.02 -32.24 10.22
C GLY A 45 -9.84 -31.33 10.59
N GLN A 46 -9.85 -30.74 11.79
CA GLN A 46 -8.79 -29.82 12.24
C GLN A 46 -7.40 -30.48 12.25
N LEU A 47 -7.29 -31.79 12.49
CA LEU A 47 -6.01 -32.51 12.48
C LEU A 47 -5.39 -32.63 11.08
N SER A 48 -6.18 -32.43 10.02
CA SER A 48 -5.65 -32.36 8.66
C SER A 48 -4.79 -31.11 8.44
N PHE A 49 -5.08 -30.01 9.15
CA PHE A 49 -4.34 -28.76 9.07
C PHE A 49 -2.90 -28.95 9.56
N ASP A 50 -2.74 -29.33 10.84
CA ASP A 50 -1.42 -29.48 11.48
C ASP A 50 -0.55 -30.51 10.74
N PHE A 51 -1.16 -31.63 10.34
CA PHE A 51 -0.47 -32.69 9.60
C PHE A 51 0.02 -32.19 8.22
N CYS A 52 -0.80 -31.43 7.50
CA CYS A 52 -0.45 -30.95 6.17
C CYS A 52 0.55 -29.80 6.19
N VAL A 53 0.54 -28.95 7.21
CA VAL A 53 1.60 -27.95 7.44
C VAL A 53 2.91 -28.67 7.78
N ILE A 54 2.89 -29.61 8.73
CA ILE A 54 4.09 -30.34 9.16
C ILE A 54 4.73 -31.14 8.03
N LYS A 55 3.91 -31.78 7.20
CA LYS A 55 4.39 -32.58 6.06
C LYS A 55 5.12 -31.74 5.01
N ASN A 56 4.74 -30.47 4.87
CA ASN A 56 5.34 -29.56 3.91
C ASN A 56 6.44 -28.69 4.53
N LEU A 57 6.73 -28.79 5.86
CA LEU A 57 7.78 -28.05 6.58
C LEU A 57 9.17 -27.97 5.93
N PRO A 58 9.66 -29.00 5.20
CA PRO A 58 10.94 -28.88 4.50
C PRO A 58 10.95 -27.80 3.40
N GLU A 59 9.78 -27.42 2.88
CA GLU A 59 9.57 -26.29 1.94
C GLU A 59 9.32 -24.94 2.67
N ILE A 60 9.30 -24.91 4.02
CA ILE A 60 8.81 -23.78 4.85
C ILE A 60 9.94 -23.04 5.59
N ARG A 61 11.23 -23.33 5.36
CA ARG A 61 12.30 -22.76 6.21
C ARG A 61 12.42 -21.22 6.24
N GLU A 62 11.72 -20.48 5.39
CA GLU A 62 11.74 -19.01 5.36
C GLU A 62 10.36 -18.35 5.15
N ILE A 63 9.25 -18.99 5.54
CA ILE A 63 7.93 -18.40 5.26
C ILE A 63 7.02 -18.35 6.50
N GLU A 64 6.82 -17.15 7.03
CA GLU A 64 5.63 -16.79 7.82
C GLU A 64 4.41 -16.76 6.87
N LEU A 65 3.76 -17.92 6.74
CA LEU A 65 2.77 -18.23 5.70
C LEU A 65 1.37 -17.62 5.91
N PHE A 66 1.11 -16.90 7.00
CA PHE A 66 -0.27 -16.63 7.41
C PHE A 66 -0.60 -15.17 7.68
N GLU A 67 0.37 -14.26 7.62
CA GLU A 67 0.12 -12.84 7.79
C GLU A 67 0.25 -12.10 6.45
N ILE A 68 -0.81 -11.37 6.07
CA ILE A 68 -0.77 -10.45 4.93
C ILE A 68 -0.26 -9.13 5.48
N ASN A 69 1.05 -8.99 5.60
CA ASN A 69 1.65 -7.79 6.19
C ASN A 69 2.97 -7.40 5.51
N ALA A 70 3.42 -6.19 5.81
CA ALA A 70 4.75 -5.72 5.50
C ALA A 70 5.28 -4.91 6.68
N PHE A 71 6.60 -4.81 6.76
CA PHE A 71 7.26 -4.13 7.85
C PHE A 71 8.46 -3.33 7.33
N ASN A 72 8.63 -2.12 7.84
CA ASN A 72 9.85 -1.37 7.70
C ASN A 72 10.82 -1.71 8.85
N GLY A 73 11.90 -2.43 8.51
CA GLY A 73 13.04 -2.65 9.38
C GLY A 73 14.28 -1.99 8.79
N HIS A 74 14.23 -0.66 8.57
CA HIS A 74 15.24 0.11 7.85
C HIS A 74 16.69 -0.40 8.07
N PRO A 75 17.48 -0.60 6.98
CA PRO A 75 17.22 -0.22 5.59
C PRO A 75 16.35 -1.20 4.81
N GLU A 76 15.84 -2.24 5.45
CA GLU A 76 15.13 -3.33 4.79
C GLU A 76 13.61 -3.16 4.91
N ILE A 77 12.91 -3.47 3.81
CA ILE A 77 11.44 -3.60 3.82
C ILE A 77 11.15 -5.09 3.68
N GLN A 78 10.45 -5.64 4.65
CA GLN A 78 10.03 -7.04 4.65
C GLN A 78 8.59 -7.11 4.14
N ILE A 79 8.33 -8.00 3.16
CA ILE A 79 7.01 -8.19 2.56
C ILE A 79 6.63 -9.66 2.75
N LEU A 80 5.51 -9.92 3.42
CA LEU A 80 5.05 -11.27 3.69
C LEU A 80 4.23 -11.87 2.53
N ASN A 81 4.13 -13.19 2.56
CA ASN A 81 4.01 -14.00 1.36
C ASN A 81 2.70 -13.89 0.55
N PRO A 82 1.51 -13.64 1.12
CA PRO A 82 0.30 -13.46 0.31
C PRO A 82 0.33 -12.18 -0.55
N ILE A 83 1.13 -11.18 -0.17
CA ILE A 83 1.30 -9.94 -0.95
C ILE A 83 2.14 -10.20 -2.20
N THR A 84 3.14 -11.09 -2.12
CA THR A 84 3.99 -11.44 -3.27
C THR A 84 3.17 -12.10 -4.39
N ALA A 85 2.15 -12.90 -4.07
CA ALA A 85 1.27 -13.52 -5.07
C ALA A 85 0.57 -12.50 -5.98
N LEU A 86 0.33 -11.27 -5.52
CA LEU A 86 -0.25 -10.20 -6.33
C LEU A 86 0.73 -9.62 -7.38
N MET A 87 2.01 -9.99 -7.29
CA MET A 87 3.05 -9.61 -8.26
C MET A 87 3.13 -10.55 -9.47
N LEU A 88 2.27 -11.57 -9.55
CA LEU A 88 2.22 -12.51 -10.66
C LEU A 88 2.15 -11.86 -12.06
N PRO A 89 2.82 -12.40 -13.09
CA PRO A 89 2.91 -11.77 -14.42
C PRO A 89 1.56 -11.42 -15.07
N ASN A 90 0.52 -12.20 -14.78
CA ASN A 90 -0.80 -12.05 -15.38
C ASN A 90 -1.67 -10.97 -14.71
N ILE A 91 -1.23 -10.40 -13.58
CA ILE A 91 -1.93 -9.29 -12.94
C ILE A 91 -1.58 -8.00 -13.67
N PRO A 92 -2.57 -7.19 -14.11
CA PRO A 92 -2.29 -5.93 -14.76
C PRO A 92 -1.45 -4.99 -13.89
N LEU A 93 -0.47 -4.32 -14.50
CA LEU A 93 0.49 -3.46 -13.80
C LEU A 93 -0.18 -2.41 -12.90
N ALA A 94 -1.29 -1.83 -13.35
CA ALA A 94 -2.05 -0.85 -12.58
C ALA A 94 -2.54 -1.41 -11.24
N LEU A 95 -2.95 -2.68 -11.20
CA LEU A 95 -3.39 -3.33 -9.97
C LEU A 95 -2.21 -3.65 -9.06
N LYS A 96 -1.07 -4.09 -9.62
CA LYS A 96 0.17 -4.32 -8.86
C LYS A 96 0.66 -3.05 -8.18
N TYR A 97 0.74 -1.95 -8.93
CA TYR A 97 1.18 -0.66 -8.41
C TYR A 97 0.19 -0.08 -7.41
N GLY A 98 -1.12 -0.27 -7.62
CA GLY A 98 -2.15 0.23 -6.71
C GLY A 98 -2.22 -0.53 -5.40
N TYR A 99 -2.11 -1.85 -5.42
CA TYR A 99 -2.09 -2.65 -4.19
C TYR A 99 -0.66 -2.70 -3.63
N VAL A 100 0.17 -3.63 -4.13
CA VAL A 100 1.52 -3.86 -3.62
C VAL A 100 2.40 -2.62 -3.67
N GLY A 101 2.36 -1.87 -4.77
CA GLY A 101 3.20 -0.69 -4.94
C GLY A 101 2.86 0.45 -3.97
N ALA A 102 1.57 0.67 -3.69
CA ALA A 102 1.12 1.84 -2.93
C ALA A 102 0.89 1.52 -1.46
N THR A 103 0.10 0.48 -1.18
CA THR A 103 -0.39 0.14 0.18
C THR A 103 0.62 -0.71 0.95
N THR A 104 1.67 -1.19 0.29
CA THR A 104 2.73 -1.97 0.91
C THR A 104 4.07 -1.29 0.69
N ILE A 105 4.68 -1.40 -0.48
CA ILE A 105 6.04 -0.88 -0.72
C ILE A 105 6.11 0.63 -0.47
N GLY A 106 5.18 1.40 -1.06
CA GLY A 106 5.14 2.84 -0.89
C GLY A 106 4.88 3.26 0.56
N HIS A 107 3.98 2.55 1.25
CA HIS A 107 3.67 2.77 2.65
C HIS A 107 4.91 2.50 3.53
N GLU A 108 5.53 1.31 3.43
CA GLU A 108 6.74 0.98 4.19
C GLU A 108 7.91 1.93 3.88
N MET A 109 8.09 2.34 2.61
CA MET A 109 9.07 3.38 2.27
C MET A 109 8.76 4.71 2.96
N GLY A 110 7.48 5.02 3.16
CA GLY A 110 7.00 6.19 3.88
C GLY A 110 7.53 6.26 5.31
N HIS A 111 7.55 5.15 6.05
CA HIS A 111 8.13 5.08 7.41
C HIS A 111 9.62 5.45 7.45
N THR A 112 10.38 5.18 6.38
CA THR A 112 11.78 5.64 6.29
C THR A 112 11.90 7.15 6.13
N ILE A 113 10.91 7.75 5.46
CA ILE A 113 10.92 9.17 5.07
C ILE A 113 10.27 10.04 6.16
N ILE A 114 9.28 9.51 6.89
CA ILE A 114 8.41 10.23 7.82
C ILE A 114 8.41 9.54 9.20
N PRO A 115 9.52 9.56 9.95
CA PRO A 115 9.59 8.82 11.21
C PRO A 115 8.72 9.44 12.32
N LEU A 116 8.07 8.61 13.14
CA LEU A 116 7.55 8.99 14.46
C LEU A 116 8.69 9.01 15.50
N GLY A 117 8.97 10.19 16.06
CA GLY A 117 9.85 10.32 17.23
C GLY A 117 11.34 10.46 16.91
N LEU A 118 12.00 11.33 17.67
CA LEU A 118 13.40 11.72 17.51
C LEU A 118 14.33 10.78 18.27
N GLU A 119 15.16 10.03 17.55
CA GLU A 119 16.63 10.02 17.71
C GLU A 119 17.19 9.92 16.29
N ASP A 120 17.58 11.07 15.72
CA ASP A 120 18.15 11.21 14.37
C ASP A 120 17.36 10.47 13.27
N GLY A 121 16.19 11.02 12.90
CA GLY A 121 15.47 10.59 11.71
C GLY A 121 16.43 10.44 10.52
N PHE A 122 16.33 9.33 9.78
CA PHE A 122 17.23 9.00 8.67
C PHE A 122 17.33 10.13 7.62
N PHE A 123 16.31 11.00 7.55
CA PHE A 123 16.35 12.26 6.84
C PHE A 123 15.96 13.45 7.75
N PRO A 124 16.85 14.45 7.95
CA PRO A 124 16.62 15.59 8.85
C PRO A 124 15.66 16.66 8.27
N TYR A 125 14.80 16.31 7.33
CA TYR A 125 14.06 17.25 6.48
C TYR A 125 12.58 17.41 6.84
N PHE A 126 12.14 16.86 7.98
CA PHE A 126 10.72 16.87 8.31
C PHE A 126 10.33 18.07 9.17
N SER A 127 9.52 18.98 8.62
CA SER A 127 9.07 20.20 9.31
C SER A 127 7.71 20.01 9.97
N LYS A 128 7.47 20.80 11.02
CA LYS A 128 6.19 20.85 11.73
C LYS A 128 5.03 21.21 10.80
N ASP A 129 5.29 21.95 9.73
CA ASP A 129 4.30 22.28 8.72
C ASP A 129 3.84 21.06 7.92
N VAL A 130 4.75 20.14 7.58
CA VAL A 130 4.38 18.87 6.93
C VAL A 130 3.59 17.99 7.89
N GLN A 131 4.02 17.90 9.16
CA GLN A 131 3.28 17.16 10.19
C GLN A 131 1.84 17.67 10.32
N ASN A 132 1.69 18.98 10.47
CA ASN A 132 0.39 19.64 10.54
C ASN A 132 -0.43 19.42 9.26
N CYS A 133 0.21 19.43 8.09
CA CYS A 133 -0.49 19.17 6.84
C CYS A 133 -1.12 17.79 6.82
N ILE A 134 -0.33 16.76 7.11
CA ILE A 134 -0.78 15.36 7.11
C ILE A 134 -1.92 15.16 8.10
N GLN A 135 -1.74 15.56 9.36
CA GLN A 135 -2.76 15.33 10.38
C GLN A 135 -4.03 16.14 10.12
N ASN A 136 -3.93 17.38 9.60
CA ASN A 136 -5.10 18.15 9.20
C ASN A 136 -5.83 17.53 8.00
N GLN A 137 -5.10 16.94 7.05
CA GLN A 137 -5.69 16.23 5.93
C GLN A 137 -6.47 15.00 6.42
N PHE A 138 -5.90 14.20 7.31
CA PHE A 138 -6.58 13.06 7.93
C PHE A 138 -7.79 13.48 8.76
N ASN A 139 -7.69 14.53 9.58
CA ASN A 139 -8.83 15.03 10.34
C ASN A 139 -9.96 15.50 9.41
N SER A 140 -9.61 16.10 8.28
CA SER A 140 -10.57 16.53 7.25
C SER A 140 -11.27 15.34 6.58
N THR A 141 -10.53 14.30 6.19
CA THR A 141 -11.13 13.09 5.58
C THR A 141 -11.91 12.27 6.59
N CYS A 142 -11.42 12.15 7.82
CA CYS A 142 -12.12 11.52 8.93
C CYS A 142 -13.49 12.16 9.16
N ARG A 143 -13.56 13.50 9.30
CA ARG A 143 -14.84 14.22 9.40
C ARG A 143 -15.71 14.06 8.16
N SER A 144 -15.09 14.07 6.99
CA SER A 144 -15.80 14.00 5.73
C SER A 144 -16.35 12.62 5.48
N PHE A 145 -15.66 11.54 5.86
CA PHE A 145 -15.91 10.16 5.41
C PHE A 145 -16.15 9.15 6.52
N LYS A 146 -16.22 9.56 7.80
CA LYS A 146 -16.43 8.67 8.94
C LYS A 146 -17.54 7.62 8.71
N GLU A 147 -17.27 6.43 9.24
CA GLU A 147 -18.24 5.35 9.42
C GLU A 147 -19.04 5.66 10.69
N GLU A 148 -19.14 4.75 11.66
CA GLU A 148 -19.73 5.08 12.96
C GLU A 148 -18.77 5.97 13.78
N SER A 149 -17.49 5.60 13.78
CA SER A 149 -16.43 6.30 14.52
C SER A 149 -15.21 6.57 13.66
N CYS A 150 -14.49 7.64 14.00
CA CYS A 150 -13.20 7.96 13.42
C CYS A 150 -12.50 8.99 14.33
N ASP A 151 -11.22 8.79 14.56
CA ASP A 151 -10.35 9.71 15.30
C ASP A 151 -8.99 9.79 14.61
N VAL A 152 -8.30 10.91 14.82
CA VAL A 152 -6.95 11.16 14.31
C VAL A 152 -6.08 11.58 15.47
N ARG A 153 -5.18 10.69 15.86
CA ARG A 153 -4.32 10.86 17.02
C ARG A 153 -2.86 11.11 16.61
N ASP A 154 -2.10 11.71 17.51
CA ASP A 154 -0.70 12.07 17.24
C ASP A 154 0.20 10.84 17.04
N ASP A 155 -0.10 9.72 17.71
CA ASP A 155 0.60 8.44 17.57
C ASP A 155 0.31 7.73 16.24
N GLN A 156 -0.66 8.22 15.44
CA GLN A 156 -0.95 7.71 14.09
C GLN A 156 -0.21 8.48 13.01
N PHE A 157 0.62 9.47 13.38
CA PHE A 157 1.25 10.38 12.43
C PHE A 157 2.14 9.66 11.39
N ASP A 158 2.93 8.67 11.83
CA ASP A 158 3.82 7.89 10.96
C ASP A 158 3.04 7.12 9.90
N GLU A 159 2.03 6.36 10.35
CA GLU A 159 1.11 5.62 9.48
C GLU A 159 0.38 6.52 8.48
N ASN A 160 -0.10 7.67 8.98
CA ASN A 160 -0.79 8.66 8.17
C ASN A 160 0.16 9.27 7.13
N GLY A 161 1.40 9.54 7.53
CA GLY A 161 2.46 10.02 6.65
C GLY A 161 2.78 8.99 5.56
N ALA A 162 2.93 7.73 5.94
CA ALA A 162 3.24 6.63 5.06
C ALA A 162 2.21 6.49 3.93
N ASP A 163 0.93 6.61 4.21
CA ASP A 163 -0.12 6.62 3.17
C ASP A 163 -0.07 7.87 2.27
N ILE A 164 0.14 9.05 2.85
CA ILE A 164 0.22 10.33 2.13
C ILE A 164 1.40 10.32 1.15
N PHE A 165 2.48 9.63 1.49
CA PHE A 165 3.60 9.41 0.59
C PHE A 165 3.33 8.27 -0.40
N GLY A 166 3.01 7.08 0.09
CA GLY A 166 3.01 5.85 -0.69
C GLY A 166 2.02 5.85 -1.85
N PHE A 167 0.84 6.43 -1.66
CA PHE A 167 -0.21 6.42 -2.68
C PHE A 167 0.17 7.30 -3.89
N PRO A 168 0.38 8.62 -3.76
CA PRO A 168 0.80 9.42 -4.92
C PRO A 168 2.15 8.94 -5.50
N PHE A 169 3.08 8.47 -4.67
CA PHE A 169 4.37 7.96 -5.15
C PHE A 169 4.22 6.77 -6.11
N ALA A 170 3.46 5.75 -5.72
CA ALA A 170 3.25 4.58 -6.57
C ALA A 170 2.48 4.93 -7.86
N PHE A 171 1.52 5.86 -7.80
CA PHE A 171 0.84 6.35 -9.00
C PHE A 171 1.80 7.03 -9.96
N ASP A 172 2.67 7.92 -9.47
CA ASP A 172 3.65 8.63 -10.29
C ASP A 172 4.61 7.66 -10.99
N ARG A 173 4.98 6.57 -10.32
CA ARG A 173 5.83 5.52 -10.91
C ARG A 173 5.11 4.71 -11.97
N LEU A 174 3.85 4.34 -11.73
CA LEU A 174 3.01 3.70 -12.76
C LEU A 174 2.88 4.62 -14.00
N LYS A 175 2.69 5.92 -13.77
CA LYS A 175 2.57 6.93 -14.84
C LYS A 175 3.87 7.09 -15.62
N GLN A 176 5.02 7.06 -14.96
CA GLN A 176 6.32 7.05 -15.64
C GLN A 176 6.50 5.79 -16.49
N HIS A 177 6.09 4.62 -15.97
CA HIS A 177 6.24 3.34 -16.67
C HIS A 177 5.31 3.22 -17.89
N LEU A 178 4.04 3.63 -17.77
CA LEU A 178 3.05 3.50 -18.83
C LEU A 178 3.00 4.71 -19.78
N GLY A 179 3.50 5.87 -19.36
CA GLY A 179 3.33 7.13 -20.09
C GLY A 179 1.86 7.42 -20.37
N ASN A 180 1.54 7.78 -21.61
CA ASN A 180 0.16 8.10 -22.01
C ASN A 180 -0.80 6.91 -21.93
N ARG A 181 -0.29 5.67 -21.95
CA ARG A 181 -1.10 4.45 -21.84
C ARG A 181 -1.81 4.34 -20.50
N ILE A 182 -1.40 5.12 -19.49
CA ILE A 182 -2.10 5.15 -18.20
C ILE A 182 -3.59 5.58 -18.34
N TYR A 183 -3.93 6.31 -19.40
CA TYR A 183 -5.31 6.74 -19.68
C TYR A 183 -6.05 5.82 -20.66
N GLU A 184 -5.39 4.80 -21.21
CA GLU A 184 -6.03 3.78 -22.05
C GLU A 184 -6.85 2.80 -21.21
N LYS A 185 -7.82 2.14 -21.85
CA LYS A 185 -8.61 1.09 -21.22
C LYS A 185 -7.71 -0.09 -20.83
N LEU A 186 -7.84 -0.52 -19.58
CA LEU A 186 -7.19 -1.71 -19.07
C LEU A 186 -7.68 -2.95 -19.84
N PRO A 187 -6.77 -3.71 -20.48
CA PRO A 187 -7.14 -4.95 -21.17
C PRO A 187 -7.86 -5.92 -20.22
N GLY A 188 -8.95 -6.53 -20.69
CA GLY A 188 -9.75 -7.47 -19.89
C GLY A 188 -10.70 -6.82 -18.87
N SER A 189 -10.71 -5.48 -18.75
CA SER A 189 -11.65 -4.79 -17.86
C SER A 189 -13.08 -4.85 -18.38
N ARG A 190 -13.94 -5.61 -17.69
CA ARG A 190 -15.39 -5.71 -18.02
C ARG A 190 -16.12 -4.37 -17.91
N ARG A 191 -15.64 -3.46 -17.07
CA ARG A 191 -16.22 -2.13 -16.84
C ARG A 191 -15.56 -1.03 -17.68
N GLY A 192 -14.61 -1.39 -18.54
CA GLY A 192 -13.90 -0.42 -19.38
C GLY A 192 -13.05 0.59 -18.59
N LEU A 193 -12.59 0.20 -17.40
CA LEU A 193 -11.71 1.03 -16.56
C LEU A 193 -10.41 1.34 -17.29
N THR A 194 -9.87 2.53 -17.11
CA THR A 194 -8.49 2.84 -17.55
C THR A 194 -7.46 2.27 -16.58
N HIS A 195 -6.19 2.23 -16.99
CA HIS A 195 -5.09 1.88 -16.08
C HIS A 195 -5.06 2.80 -14.85
N ALA A 196 -5.24 4.12 -15.04
CA ALA A 196 -5.29 5.09 -13.94
C ALA A 196 -6.43 4.81 -12.96
N GLN A 197 -7.64 4.54 -13.47
CA GLN A 197 -8.79 4.22 -12.62
C GLN A 197 -8.57 2.91 -11.87
N ALA A 198 -8.04 1.88 -12.56
CA ALA A 198 -7.76 0.58 -11.97
C ALA A 198 -6.74 0.67 -10.82
N TYR A 199 -5.74 1.55 -10.94
CA TYR A 199 -4.81 1.83 -9.85
C TYR A 199 -5.54 2.31 -8.58
N PHE A 200 -6.37 3.36 -8.69
CA PHE A 200 -7.05 3.90 -7.51
C PHE A 200 -8.09 2.94 -6.92
N TYR A 201 -8.72 2.13 -7.77
CA TYR A 201 -9.58 1.03 -7.30
C TYR A 201 -8.77 -0.04 -6.54
N ALA A 202 -7.57 -0.39 -7.02
CA ALA A 202 -6.72 -1.37 -6.35
C ALA A 202 -6.23 -0.88 -4.99
N VAL A 203 -5.80 0.40 -4.89
CA VAL A 203 -5.48 1.05 -3.60
C VAL A 203 -6.66 0.88 -2.65
N SER A 204 -7.86 1.28 -3.08
CA SER A 204 -9.06 1.27 -2.22
C SER A 204 -9.51 -0.14 -1.83
N ASN A 205 -9.29 -1.13 -2.70
CA ASN A 205 -9.78 -2.49 -2.48
C ASN A 205 -9.06 -3.21 -1.33
N GLY A 206 -7.78 -2.89 -1.07
CA GLY A 206 -7.04 -3.46 0.07
C GLY A 206 -7.57 -3.07 1.44
N PHE A 207 -8.41 -2.03 1.50
CA PHE A 207 -8.97 -1.49 2.73
C PHE A 207 -10.47 -1.80 2.90
N CYS A 208 -11.06 -2.56 1.98
CA CYS A 208 -12.48 -2.90 2.02
C CYS A 208 -12.77 -3.96 3.09
N SER A 209 -13.49 -3.58 4.15
CA SER A 209 -14.03 -4.48 5.16
C SER A 209 -15.56 -4.41 5.22
N ARG A 210 -16.19 -5.42 5.86
CA ARG A 210 -17.61 -5.38 6.23
C ARG A 210 -17.84 -4.75 7.61
N GLU A 211 -16.78 -4.63 8.39
CA GLU A 211 -16.78 -4.11 9.75
C GLU A 211 -16.22 -2.69 9.75
N ASP A 212 -16.63 -1.91 10.73
CA ASP A 212 -16.06 -0.59 10.99
C ASP A 212 -14.55 -0.71 11.19
N SER A 213 -13.83 0.10 10.44
CA SER A 213 -12.37 0.02 10.36
C SER A 213 -11.66 0.79 11.46
N TYR A 214 -12.41 1.57 12.26
CA TYR A 214 -11.85 2.32 13.36
C TYR A 214 -11.65 1.43 14.60
N SER A 215 -10.44 1.46 15.15
CA SER A 215 -10.12 0.91 16.46
C SER A 215 -9.29 1.89 17.26
N SER A 216 -9.66 2.11 18.53
CA SER A 216 -8.92 3.00 19.42
C SER A 216 -7.56 2.43 19.86
N SER A 217 -7.32 1.13 19.67
CA SER A 217 -6.04 0.48 19.98
C SER A 217 -5.13 0.31 18.77
N ASP A 218 -5.61 0.64 17.57
CA ASP A 218 -4.84 0.52 16.33
C ASP A 218 -4.03 1.80 16.09
N THR A 219 -2.75 1.65 15.75
CA THR A 219 -1.85 2.74 15.37
C THR A 219 -2.22 3.34 14.02
N HIS A 220 -3.00 2.63 13.21
CA HIS A 220 -3.52 3.13 11.95
C HIS A 220 -4.82 3.91 12.15
N GLY A 221 -5.03 4.91 11.29
CA GLY A 221 -6.33 5.55 11.15
C GLY A 221 -7.39 4.61 10.56
N ALA A 222 -8.67 4.98 10.71
CA ALA A 222 -9.77 4.25 10.08
C ALA A 222 -9.56 4.14 8.55
N ALA A 223 -9.82 2.98 7.98
CA ALA A 223 -9.48 2.63 6.60
C ALA A 223 -10.13 3.58 5.57
N ASN A 224 -11.40 3.93 5.77
CA ASN A 224 -12.10 4.95 5.00
C ASN A 224 -11.40 6.33 5.03
N ALA A 225 -10.84 6.74 6.16
CA ALA A 225 -10.11 8.00 6.28
C ALA A 225 -8.74 7.91 5.58
N ARG A 226 -8.02 6.78 5.75
CA ARG A 226 -6.72 6.48 5.11
C ARG A 226 -6.80 6.55 3.58
N ILE A 227 -7.70 5.76 2.98
CA ILE A 227 -7.89 5.73 1.51
C ILE A 227 -8.11 7.14 0.98
N ASN A 228 -9.11 7.83 1.55
CA ASN A 228 -9.52 9.14 1.06
C ASN A 228 -8.45 10.21 1.33
N ALA A 229 -7.70 10.12 2.43
CA ALA A 229 -6.60 11.03 2.71
C ALA A 229 -5.47 10.86 1.68
N GLY A 230 -5.02 9.64 1.43
CA GLY A 230 -3.92 9.38 0.51
C GLY A 230 -4.27 9.63 -0.96
N VAL A 231 -5.42 9.14 -1.45
CA VAL A 231 -5.74 9.25 -2.89
C VAL A 231 -5.95 10.70 -3.34
N ILE A 232 -6.51 11.57 -2.50
CA ILE A 232 -6.74 12.97 -2.87
C ILE A 232 -5.48 13.81 -2.86
N GLN A 233 -4.40 13.30 -2.26
CA GLN A 233 -3.07 13.88 -2.38
C GLN A 233 -2.42 13.62 -3.74
N SER A 234 -2.95 12.67 -4.54
CA SER A 234 -2.56 12.55 -5.95
C SER A 234 -3.31 13.61 -6.78
N PRO A 235 -2.62 14.60 -7.37
CA PRO A 235 -3.27 15.63 -8.19
C PRO A 235 -4.02 15.05 -9.41
N GLU A 236 -3.62 13.87 -9.87
CA GLU A 236 -4.23 13.16 -10.98
C GLU A 236 -5.55 12.49 -10.63
N PHE A 237 -5.82 12.19 -9.35
CA PHE A 237 -7.06 11.54 -8.93
C PHE A 237 -8.29 12.29 -9.45
N GLU A 238 -8.31 13.61 -9.27
CA GLU A 238 -9.41 14.46 -9.76
C GLU A 238 -9.59 14.39 -11.27
N LYS A 239 -8.49 14.33 -12.02
CA LYS A 239 -8.52 14.26 -13.49
C LYS A 239 -9.01 12.90 -13.95
N VAL A 240 -8.55 11.84 -13.30
CA VAL A 240 -8.87 10.45 -13.63
C VAL A 240 -10.34 10.11 -13.42
N PHE A 241 -10.96 10.71 -12.39
CA PHE A 241 -12.38 10.53 -12.09
C PHE A 241 -13.27 11.70 -12.52
N ASN A 242 -12.68 12.73 -13.15
CA ASN A 242 -13.36 13.97 -13.52
C ASN A 242 -14.18 14.56 -12.36
N CYS A 243 -13.55 14.65 -11.19
CA CYS A 243 -14.20 15.09 -9.97
C CYS A 243 -14.65 16.56 -10.08
N SER A 244 -15.89 16.83 -9.68
CA SER A 244 -16.33 18.21 -9.50
C SER A 244 -15.59 18.86 -8.33
N LYS A 245 -15.30 20.16 -8.44
CA LYS A 245 -14.73 20.97 -7.35
C LYS A 245 -15.60 20.96 -6.08
N ASN A 246 -16.90 20.74 -6.25
CA ASN A 246 -17.87 20.67 -5.14
C ASN A 246 -18.10 19.23 -4.65
N SER A 247 -17.38 18.25 -5.18
CA SER A 247 -17.49 16.87 -4.70
C SER A 247 -16.97 16.77 -3.27
N ARG A 248 -17.59 15.90 -2.47
CA ARG A 248 -17.16 15.57 -1.10
C ARG A 248 -15.67 15.23 -1.04
N MET A 249 -15.17 14.50 -2.04
CA MET A 249 -13.77 14.11 -2.13
C MET A 249 -12.85 15.31 -2.28
N VAL A 250 -13.12 16.21 -3.24
CA VAL A 250 -12.31 17.40 -3.45
C VAL A 250 -12.41 18.38 -2.27
N GLN A 251 -13.59 18.54 -1.69
CA GLN A 251 -13.80 19.41 -0.52
C GLN A 251 -13.11 18.89 0.75
N SER A 252 -12.86 17.57 0.84
CA SER A 252 -12.13 16.99 1.97
C SER A 252 -10.63 17.30 1.93
N ARG A 253 -10.06 17.71 0.80
CA ARG A 253 -8.66 18.12 0.73
C ARG A 253 -8.48 19.53 1.28
N LYS A 254 -7.63 19.65 2.31
CA LYS A 254 -7.25 20.96 2.85
C LYS A 254 -6.22 21.64 1.97
N GLN A 255 -5.17 20.90 1.64
CA GLN A 255 -4.08 21.31 0.76
C GLN A 255 -3.32 20.06 0.30
N PHE A 256 -2.37 20.24 -0.62
CA PHE A 256 -1.40 19.19 -0.93
C PHE A 256 -0.29 19.16 0.13
N CYS A 257 0.03 17.99 0.65
CA CYS A 257 1.07 17.74 1.62
C CYS A 257 2.31 17.21 0.90
N TYR A 258 3.22 18.13 0.57
CA TYR A 258 4.49 17.79 -0.07
C TYR A 258 5.48 17.32 0.99
N VAL A 259 5.67 16.01 1.07
CA VAL A 259 6.63 15.37 1.98
C VAL A 259 8.06 15.45 1.44
N LEU A 260 8.23 15.38 0.12
CA LEU A 260 9.53 15.42 -0.56
C LEU A 260 9.50 16.35 -1.78
N GLY A 261 10.69 16.79 -2.19
CA GLY A 261 10.90 17.60 -3.40
C GLY A 261 10.98 19.10 -3.14
N GLU A 262 11.06 19.89 -4.21
CA GLU A 262 11.28 21.35 -4.14
C GLU A 262 10.15 22.11 -3.43
N ASN A 263 8.96 21.51 -3.37
CA ASN A 263 7.78 22.09 -2.72
C ASN A 263 7.60 21.64 -1.27
N ALA A 264 8.45 20.74 -0.77
CA ALA A 264 8.41 20.34 0.63
C ALA A 264 8.90 21.51 1.51
N PRO A 265 8.13 21.94 2.53
CA PRO A 265 8.55 23.00 3.43
C PRO A 265 9.88 22.65 4.10
N GLN A 266 10.87 23.53 3.97
CA GLN A 266 12.17 23.37 4.61
C GLN A 266 12.07 23.59 6.12
N ASN A 267 12.99 22.97 6.86
CA ASN A 267 13.21 23.21 8.28
C ASN A 267 13.87 24.56 8.53
#